data_AF-A0A4Q1QF47-F1
#
_entry.id   AF-A0A4Q1QF47-F1
#
_cell.length_a   1.000
_cell.length_b   1.000
_cell.length_c   1.000
_cell.angle_alpha   90.00
_cell.angle_beta   90.00
_cell.angle_gamma   90.00
#
_symmetry.space_group_name_H-M   'P 1'
#
loop_
_entity.id
_entity.type
_entity.pdbx_description
1 polymer ?
#
loop_
_entity_poly.entity_id
_entity_poly.type
_entity_poly.pdbx_seq_one_letter_code
_entity_poly.pdbx_strand_id
1 'polypeptide(L)' 'MTSLKQPLLNLFAGICLLVFTVAVIDIVFFWPDTGFDWMFLGKNVLYAIATGYWVWRLLIQPYRKRKALEAESS' A
#
# COMPACT_ATOMS: atom_id res chain seq x y z
N MET A 1 6.03 23.38 -14.15
CA MET A 1 6.33 23.16 -12.71
C MET A 1 6.38 21.67 -12.44
N THR A 2 7.57 21.06 -12.52
CA THR A 2 7.80 19.68 -12.07
C THR A 2 7.58 19.67 -10.56
N SER A 3 6.34 19.33 -10.17
CA SER A 3 5.83 19.61 -8.83
C SER A 3 6.57 18.76 -7.81
N LEU A 4 7.20 19.38 -6.80
CA LEU A 4 7.73 18.74 -5.60
C LEU A 4 6.76 17.74 -4.93
N LYS A 5 5.47 17.82 -5.27
CA LYS A 5 4.42 16.88 -4.89
C LYS A 5 4.67 15.45 -5.39
N GLN A 6 5.22 15.25 -6.59
CA GLN A 6 5.42 13.91 -7.17
C GLN A 6 6.44 13.06 -6.40
N PRO A 7 7.66 13.55 -6.11
CA PRO A 7 8.62 12.79 -5.32
C PRO A 7 8.12 12.54 -3.88
N LEU A 8 7.40 13.50 -3.29
CA LEU A 8 6.80 13.35 -1.96
C LEU A 8 5.71 12.25 -1.94
N LEU A 9 4.83 12.22 -2.95
CA LEU A 9 3.80 11.20 -3.10
C LEU A 9 4.41 9.82 -3.33
N ASN A 10 5.50 9.72 -4.10
CA ASN A 10 6.23 8.47 -4.29
C ASN A 10 6.89 7.97 -3.00
N LEU A 11 7.50 8.88 -2.22
CA LEU A 11 8.06 8.55 -0.92
C LEU A 11 6.98 8.04 0.04
N PHE A 12 5.85 8.75 0.11
CA PHE A 12 4.70 8.34 0.93
C PHE A 12 4.16 6.97 0.49
N ALA A 13 4.03 6.74 -0.82
CA ALA A 13 3.59 5.45 -1.34
C ALA A 13 4.58 4.31 -1.00
N GLY A 14 5.89 4.58 -1.02
CA GLY A 14 6.92 3.63 -0.56
C GLY A 14 6.78 3.28 0.93
N ILE A 15 6.51 4.28 1.78
CA ILE A 15 6.25 4.06 3.21
C ILE A 15 4.99 3.22 3.40
N CYS A 16 3.89 3.53 2.69
CA CYS A 16 2.67 2.73 2.74
C CYS A 16 2.92 1.28 2.30
N LEU A 17 3.74 1.04 1.28
CA LEU A 17 4.09 -0.30 0.83
C LEU A 17 4.86 -1.09 1.90
N LEU A 18 5.80 -0.44 2.60
CA LEU A 18 6.55 -1.06 3.69
C LEU A 18 5.64 -1.43 4.85
N VAL A 19 4.79 -0.51 5.30
CA VAL A 19 3.83 -0.75 6.38
C VAL A 19 2.83 -1.84 6.00
N PHE A 20 2.35 -1.86 4.75
CA PHE A 20 1.50 -2.92 4.23
C PHE A 20 2.19 -4.29 4.33
N THR A 21 3.44 -4.37 3.88
CA THR A 21 4.23 -5.61 3.89
C THR A 21 4.46 -6.11 5.32
N VAL A 22 4.84 -5.23 6.24
CA VAL A 22 5.01 -5.57 7.66
C VAL A 22 3.69 -6.06 8.27
N ALA A 23 2.57 -5.38 8.01
CA ALA A 23 1.28 -5.79 8.52
C ALA A 23 0.87 -7.19 8.01
N VAL A 24 1.13 -7.50 6.74
CA VAL A 24 0.88 -8.85 6.18
C VAL A 24 1.79 -9.89 6.84
N ILE A 25 3.07 -9.59 7.05
CA ILE A 25 4.00 -10.49 7.75
C ILE A 25 3.52 -10.74 9.18
N ASP A 26 3.11 -9.70 9.90
CA ASP A 26 2.59 -9.81 11.26
C ASP A 26 1.34 -10.70 11.33
N ILE A 27 0.40 -10.53 10.37
CA ILE A 27 -0.82 -11.35 10.29
C ILE A 27 -0.49 -12.82 10.01
N VAL A 28 0.39 -13.08 9.05
CA VAL A 28 0.62 -14.45 8.53
C VAL A 28 1.58 -15.24 9.42
N PHE A 29 2.63 -14.60 9.94
CA PHE A 29 3.71 -15.29 10.64
C PHE A 29 3.70 -15.07 12.15
N PHE A 30 3.39 -13.86 12.62
CA PHE A 30 3.50 -13.52 14.06
C PHE A 30 2.18 -13.66 14.83
N TRP A 31 1.03 -13.65 14.17
CA TRP A 31 -0.25 -13.78 14.87
C TRP A 31 -0.42 -15.09 15.66
N PRO A 32 0.07 -16.25 15.19
CA PRO A 32 0.08 -17.47 16.01
C PRO A 32 0.94 -17.32 17.28
N ASP A 33 2.07 -16.62 17.18
CA ASP A 33 3.01 -16.42 18.29
C ASP A 33 2.45 -15.49 19.39
N THR A 34 1.42 -14.69 19.09
CA THR A 34 0.72 -13.88 20.10
C THR A 34 -0.36 -14.66 20.85
N GLY A 35 -0.51 -15.97 20.59
CA GLY A 35 -1.59 -16.78 21.15
C GLY A 35 -2.94 -16.49 20.47
N PHE A 36 -2.92 -16.14 19.18
CA PHE A 36 -4.10 -15.77 18.40
C PHE A 36 -4.86 -14.55 18.97
N ASP A 37 -4.12 -13.53 19.41
CA ASP A 37 -4.72 -12.28 19.89
C ASP A 37 -5.50 -11.58 18.77
N TRP A 38 -6.83 -11.52 18.92
CA TRP A 38 -7.73 -10.88 17.95
C TRP A 38 -7.52 -9.37 17.85
N MET A 39 -7.04 -8.72 18.91
CA MET A 39 -6.73 -7.29 18.87
C MET A 39 -5.47 -7.01 18.03
N PHE A 40 -4.46 -7.88 18.15
CA PHE A 40 -3.28 -7.87 17.28
C PHE A 40 -3.66 -8.08 15.81
N LEU A 41 -4.50 -9.08 15.52
CA LEU A 41 -5.00 -9.30 14.15
C LEU A 41 -5.77 -8.08 13.63
N GLY A 42 -6.71 -7.58 14.41
CA GLY A 42 -7.57 -6.47 14.02
C GLY A 42 -6.79 -5.22 13.64
N LYS A 43 -5.79 -4.82 14.46
CA LYS A 43 -4.96 -3.63 14.13
C LYS A 43 -4.20 -3.82 12.82
N ASN A 44 -3.62 -5.01 12.61
CA ASN A 44 -2.77 -5.26 11.45
C ASN A 44 -3.60 -5.40 10.18
N VAL A 45 -4.80 -5.98 10.26
CA VAL A 45 -5.76 -6.00 9.16
C VAL A 45 -6.17 -4.58 8.78
N LEU A 46 -6.48 -3.72 9.75
CA LEU A 46 -6.80 -2.31 9.50
C LEU A 46 -5.64 -1.56 8.84
N TYR A 47 -4.40 -1.78 9.32
CA TYR A 47 -3.21 -1.21 8.70
C TYR A 47 -3.01 -1.72 7.28
N ALA A 48 -3.17 -3.01 7.03
CA ALA A 48 -3.05 -3.59 5.69
C ALA A 48 -4.09 -3.01 4.72
N ILE A 49 -5.36 -2.90 5.13
CA ILE A 49 -6.42 -2.32 4.29
C ILE A 49 -6.13 -0.85 3.99
N ALA A 50 -5.82 -0.05 5.03
CA ALA A 50 -5.60 1.38 4.87
C ALA A 50 -4.38 1.67 3.98
N THR A 51 -3.24 1.03 4.26
CA THR A 51 -2.01 1.24 3.49
C THR A 51 -2.08 0.64 2.10
N GLY A 52 -2.72 -0.52 1.93
CA GLY A 52 -2.99 -1.12 0.62
C GLY A 52 -3.85 -0.22 -0.28
N TYR A 53 -4.88 0.44 0.28
CA TYR A 53 -5.68 1.42 -0.45
C TYR A 53 -4.83 2.60 -0.94
N TRP A 54 -3.96 3.14 -0.10
CA TRP A 54 -3.08 4.25 -0.48
C TRP A 54 -2.06 3.85 -1.54
N VAL A 55 -1.45 2.66 -1.44
CA VAL A 55 -0.58 2.08 -2.46
C VAL A 55 -1.31 1.97 -3.80
N TRP A 56 -2.53 1.40 -3.80
CA TRP A 56 -3.33 1.28 -5.01
C TRP A 56 -3.63 2.64 -5.64
N ARG A 57 -4.05 3.62 -4.83
CA ARG A 57 -4.41 4.96 -5.29
C ARG A 57 -3.23 5.75 -5.84
N LEU A 58 -2.06 5.63 -5.23
CA LEU A 58 -0.89 6.45 -5.55
C LEU A 58 0.03 5.81 -6.59
N LEU A 59 0.13 4.48 -6.63
CA LEU A 59 1.03 3.78 -7.55
C LEU A 59 0.28 3.11 -8.70
N ILE A 60 -0.80 2.39 -8.41
CA ILE A 60 -1.45 1.51 -9.40
C ILE A 60 -2.43 2.29 -10.29
N GLN A 61 -3.27 3.15 -9.72
CA GLN A 61 -4.26 3.90 -10.48
C GLN A 61 -3.64 4.86 -11.52
N PRO A 62 -2.59 5.65 -11.19
CA PRO A 62 -1.95 6.53 -12.16
C PRO A 62 -1.21 5.75 -13.25
N TYR A 63 -0.58 4.63 -12.89
CA TYR A 63 0.09 3.74 -13.84
C TYR A 63 -0.90 3.15 -14.85
N ARG A 64 -2.04 2.63 -14.39
CA ARG A 64 -3.11 2.12 -15.28
C ARG A 64 -3.64 3.20 -16.23
N LYS A 65 -3.85 4.42 -15.74
CA LYS A 65 -4.32 5.54 -16.58
C LYS A 65 -3.31 5.90 -17.68
N ARG A 66 -2.01 5.92 -17.38
CA ARG A 66 -0.97 6.16 -18.40
C ARG A 66 -0.94 5.05 -19.45
N LYS A 67 -0.94 3.79 -19.01
CA LYS A 67 -0.98 2.60 -19.88
C LYS A 67 -2.19 2.58 -20.82
N ALA A 68 -3.37 2.97 -20.33
CA ALA A 68 -4.58 3.02 -21.16
C ALA A 68 -4.49 4.09 -22.24
N LEU A 69 -3.98 5.29 -21.92
CA LEU A 69 -3.79 6.37 -22.88
C LEU A 69 -2.78 6.00 -23.97
N GLU A 70 -1.68 5.32 -23.61
CA GLU A 70 -0.68 4.83 -24.58
C GLU A 70 -1.27 3.79 -25.55
N ALA A 71 -2.20 2.95 -25.07
CA ALA A 71 -2.86 1.93 -25.86
C ALA A 71 -3.92 2.49 -26.83
N GLU A 72 -4.57 3.62 -26.51
CA GLU A 72 -5.52 4.30 -27.41
C GLU A 72 -4.82 5.14 -28.49
N SER A 73 -3.55 5.52 -28.28
CA SER A 73 -2.75 6.29 -29.24
C SER A 73 -1.94 5.45 -30.24
N SER A 74 -2.04 4.12 -30.15
CA SER A 74 -1.32 3.13 -30.99
C SER A 74 -2.27 2.48 -31.99
#